data_AF-A0A536PKI8-F1
#
_entry.id   AF-A0A536PKI8-F1
#
_cell.length_a   1.000
_cell.length_b   1.000
_cell.length_c   1.000
_cell.angle_alpha   90.00
_cell.angle_beta   90.00
_cell.angle_gamma   90.00
#
_symmetry.space_group_name_H-M   'P 1'
#
loop_
_entity.id
_entity.type
_entity.pdbx_description
1 polymer ?
#
loop_
_entity_poly.entity_id
_entity_poly.type
_entity_poly.pdbx_seq_one_letter_code
_entity_poly.pdbx_strand_id
1 'polypeptide(L)'
;MDRDGDRAQGEHDQPLGAGRGRTIGLASVVKSLADNKQLLGMRYAEWCTAAPSLEADIAAAAMGLDDLGHSRVLYGCLKELPDGESVDEGTYTNVRYLDQPWTDWSQFVAANAVLDTAFTLMIESLAGGNVELLRSRLRKMLQEERYHYLHGRSWLREAPARDAVVSAWGEALEWFGPDGGDVDQLKKAGKIALGVPELRRSLEEKLETNAPSAGIAWDRWNPITRRTSEGGIDQGTLDMLQGLAEKRYMPAGGQRVEV
;
A
#
# COMPACT_ATOMS: atom_id res chain seq x y z
N MET A 1 24.08 -65.71 21.42
CA MET A 1 24.73 -64.64 20.65
C MET A 1 23.69 -64.18 19.65
N ASP A 2 22.77 -63.33 20.12
CA ASP A 2 22.77 -61.86 19.91
C ASP A 2 22.43 -61.53 18.44
N ARG A 3 21.51 -60.63 18.08
CA ARG A 3 20.45 -59.88 18.76
C ARG A 3 19.65 -59.17 17.63
N ASP A 4 18.38 -58.87 17.90
CA ASP A 4 17.44 -57.91 17.28
C ASP A 4 17.74 -57.16 15.97
N GLY A 5 16.70 -57.01 15.14
CA GLY A 5 16.66 -56.08 14.02
C GLY A 5 15.26 -55.97 13.41
N ASP A 6 14.42 -55.17 14.08
CA ASP A 6 13.00 -54.93 13.84
C ASP A 6 12.66 -54.31 12.47
N ARG A 7 11.41 -54.51 12.04
CA ARG A 7 10.82 -54.03 10.78
C ARG A 7 10.66 -52.51 10.78
N ALA A 8 11.03 -51.86 9.69
CA ALA A 8 10.51 -50.53 9.34
C ALA A 8 10.09 -50.51 7.87
N GLN A 9 8.78 -50.35 7.66
CA GLN A 9 8.16 -50.12 6.36
C GLN A 9 8.52 -48.72 5.88
N GLY A 10 8.79 -48.60 4.57
CA GLY A 10 9.17 -47.35 3.92
C GLY A 10 8.19 -46.22 4.20
N GLU A 11 8.74 -45.13 4.71
CA GLU A 11 8.06 -43.86 4.95
C GLU A 11 7.46 -43.35 3.64
N HIS A 12 6.16 -43.06 3.69
CA HIS A 12 5.52 -42.16 2.75
C HIS A 12 6.20 -40.79 2.87
N ASP A 13 6.88 -40.34 1.82
CA ASP A 13 7.27 -38.94 1.65
C ASP A 13 6.01 -38.06 1.75
N GLN A 14 5.81 -37.47 2.94
CA GLN A 14 4.90 -36.35 3.11
C GLN A 14 5.58 -35.10 2.54
N PRO A 15 4.92 -34.31 1.68
CA PRO A 15 5.47 -33.04 1.27
C PRO A 15 5.58 -32.14 2.49
N LEU A 16 6.83 -31.76 2.82
CA LEU A 16 7.16 -30.67 3.72
C LEU A 16 6.42 -29.41 3.24
N GLY A 17 5.51 -28.89 4.07
CA GLY A 17 4.93 -27.56 3.87
C GLY A 17 3.43 -27.51 3.56
N ALA A 18 2.60 -28.32 4.22
CA ALA A 18 1.25 -27.87 4.53
C ALA A 18 1.36 -26.75 5.59
N GLY A 19 1.62 -25.52 5.11
CA GLY A 19 1.87 -24.36 5.96
C GLY A 19 0.73 -24.14 6.94
N ARG A 20 1.04 -24.20 8.24
CA ARG A 20 0.25 -23.49 9.26
C ARG A 20 0.07 -22.07 8.73
N GLY A 21 -1.18 -21.68 8.43
CA GLY A 21 -1.50 -20.39 7.85
C GLY A 21 -0.79 -19.28 8.62
N ARG A 22 0.09 -18.55 7.95
CA ARG A 22 0.73 -17.36 8.52
C ARG A 22 -0.41 -16.36 8.70
N THR A 23 -0.92 -16.20 9.93
CA THR A 23 -2.01 -15.26 10.21
C THR A 23 -1.54 -13.87 9.80
N ILE A 24 -2.22 -13.28 8.82
CA ILE A 24 -1.95 -11.92 8.35
C ILE A 24 -2.32 -10.99 9.50
N GLY A 25 -1.29 -10.34 10.05
CA GLY A 25 -1.42 -9.52 11.24
C GLY A 25 -1.49 -8.02 10.92
N LEU A 26 -1.52 -7.22 11.98
CA LEU A 26 -1.54 -5.77 11.89
C LEU A 26 -0.33 -5.23 11.14
N ALA A 27 0.85 -5.82 11.35
CA ALA A 27 2.08 -5.41 10.66
C ALA A 27 1.96 -5.57 9.14
N SER A 28 1.25 -6.59 8.64
CA SER A 28 1.06 -6.77 7.20
C SER A 28 0.25 -5.64 6.57
N VAL A 29 -0.80 -5.17 7.27
CA VAL A 29 -1.62 -4.03 6.80
C VAL A 29 -0.82 -2.74 6.85
N VAL A 30 -0.09 -2.50 7.95
CA VAL A 30 0.76 -1.30 8.10
C VAL A 30 1.88 -1.30 7.06
N LYS A 31 2.46 -2.46 6.73
CA LYS A 31 3.49 -2.58 5.70
C LYS A 31 2.93 -2.27 4.33
N SER A 32 1.82 -2.90 3.96
CA SER A 32 1.18 -2.65 2.67
C SER A 32 0.81 -1.18 2.52
N LEU A 33 0.34 -0.52 3.58
CA LEU A 33 0.10 0.92 3.59
C LEU A 33 1.41 1.74 3.43
N ALA A 34 2.51 1.33 4.08
CA ALA A 34 3.81 1.98 3.94
C ALA A 34 4.35 1.90 2.50
N ASP A 35 4.26 0.71 1.89
CA ASP A 35 4.64 0.47 0.50
C ASP A 35 3.80 1.32 -0.47
N ASN A 36 2.47 1.36 -0.24
CA ASN A 36 1.56 2.18 -1.03
C ASN A 36 1.88 3.67 -0.93
N LYS A 37 2.11 4.20 0.28
CA LYS A 37 2.48 5.61 0.47
C LYS A 37 3.84 5.94 -0.14
N GLN A 38 4.81 5.02 -0.09
CA GLN A 38 6.10 5.24 -0.74
C GLN A 38 5.96 5.41 -2.25
N LEU A 39 5.24 4.47 -2.87
CA LEU A 39 5.06 4.47 -4.31
C LEU A 39 4.13 5.57 -4.78
N LEU A 40 3.06 5.87 -4.03
CA LEU A 40 2.18 7.00 -4.35
C LEU A 40 2.95 8.32 -4.30
N GLY A 41 3.78 8.52 -3.26
CA GLY A 41 4.64 9.70 -3.17
C GLY A 41 5.62 9.82 -4.34
N MET A 42 6.19 8.69 -4.78
CA MET A 42 7.04 8.63 -5.97
C MET A 42 6.25 8.99 -7.25
N ARG A 43 5.04 8.44 -7.44
CA ARG A 43 4.18 8.76 -8.60
C ARG A 43 3.75 10.21 -8.61
N TYR A 44 3.44 10.81 -7.46
CA TYR A 44 3.19 12.25 -7.40
C TYR A 44 4.44 13.06 -7.78
N ALA A 45 5.61 12.68 -7.30
CA ALA A 45 6.86 13.38 -7.61
C ALA A 45 7.21 13.33 -9.11
N GLU A 46 6.87 12.25 -9.83
CA GLU A 46 7.03 12.16 -11.30
C GLU A 46 6.25 13.25 -12.05
N TRP A 47 5.17 13.76 -11.44
CA TRP A 47 4.30 14.79 -12.02
C TRP A 47 4.60 16.22 -11.57
N CYS A 48 5.70 16.46 -10.85
CA CYS A 48 6.06 17.81 -10.38
C CYS A 48 6.48 18.82 -11.47
N THR A 49 6.57 18.37 -12.73
CA THR A 49 6.89 19.23 -13.90
C THR A 49 6.10 18.85 -15.16
N ALA A 50 5.11 17.96 -15.01
CA ALA A 50 4.36 17.38 -16.11
C ALA A 50 2.84 17.56 -15.95
N ALA A 51 2.41 18.18 -14.84
CA ALA A 51 1.01 18.44 -14.56
C ALA A 51 0.45 19.51 -15.54
N PRO A 52 -0.89 19.60 -15.70
CA PRO A 52 -1.50 20.51 -16.66
C PRO A 52 -1.36 22.01 -16.31
N SER A 53 -0.93 22.34 -15.09
CA SER A 53 -0.66 23.71 -14.67
C SER A 53 0.47 23.76 -13.62
N LEU A 54 1.06 24.94 -13.44
CA LEU A 54 2.11 25.17 -12.46
C LEU A 54 1.62 24.91 -11.02
N GLU A 55 0.37 25.27 -10.71
CA GLU A 55 -0.24 25.00 -9.41
C GLU A 55 -0.39 23.50 -9.18
N ALA A 56 -0.73 22.75 -10.23
CA ALA A 56 -0.83 21.30 -10.17
C ALA A 56 0.55 20.65 -9.99
N ASP A 57 1.59 21.18 -10.64
CA ASP A 57 2.99 20.75 -10.45
C ASP A 57 3.44 20.93 -8.98
N ILE A 58 3.15 22.11 -8.41
CA ILE A 58 3.47 22.43 -7.00
C ILE A 58 2.70 21.51 -6.05
N ALA A 59 1.42 21.27 -6.31
CA ALA A 59 0.61 20.36 -5.51
C ALA A 59 1.14 18.92 -5.57
N ALA A 60 1.49 18.43 -6.77
CA ALA A 60 2.08 17.11 -6.97
C ALA A 60 3.41 16.96 -6.20
N ALA A 61 4.29 17.96 -6.26
CA ALA A 61 5.54 17.96 -5.49
C ALA A 61 5.30 17.93 -3.97
N ALA A 62 4.35 18.72 -3.48
CA ALA A 62 4.02 18.80 -2.05
C ALA A 62 3.44 17.48 -1.53
N MET A 63 2.44 16.92 -2.22
CA MET A 63 1.83 15.63 -1.84
C MET A 63 2.85 14.49 -1.93
N GLY A 64 3.71 14.51 -2.95
CA GLY A 64 4.79 13.54 -3.09
C GLY A 64 5.75 13.51 -1.90
N LEU A 65 6.13 14.69 -1.40
CA LEU A 65 7.00 14.81 -0.22
C LEU A 65 6.30 14.33 1.05
N ASP A 66 5.04 14.69 1.25
CA ASP A 66 4.25 14.26 2.41
C ASP A 66 4.12 12.73 2.44
N ASP A 67 3.76 12.10 1.33
CA ASP A 67 3.57 10.65 1.22
C ASP A 67 4.87 9.84 1.44
N LEU A 68 6.01 10.35 0.98
CA LEU A 68 7.32 9.77 1.29
C LEU A 68 7.62 9.88 2.80
N GLY A 69 7.26 11.00 3.42
CA GLY A 69 7.33 11.19 4.87
C GLY A 69 6.43 10.21 5.63
N HIS A 70 5.20 10.01 5.16
CA HIS A 70 4.22 9.08 5.72
C HIS A 70 4.72 7.64 5.66
N SER A 71 5.26 7.23 4.53
CA SER A 71 5.88 5.91 4.36
C SER A 71 6.99 5.68 5.39
N ARG A 72 7.88 6.66 5.59
CA ARG A 72 8.94 6.57 6.62
C ARG A 72 8.39 6.41 8.03
N VAL A 73 7.30 7.12 8.37
CA VAL A 73 6.64 6.98 9.67
C VAL A 73 6.04 5.58 9.83
N LEU A 74 5.37 5.06 8.79
CA LEU A 74 4.75 3.74 8.81
C LEU A 74 5.79 2.61 8.93
N TYR A 75 6.88 2.64 8.15
CA TYR A 75 8.00 1.70 8.32
C TYR A 75 8.64 1.81 9.70
N GLY A 76 8.72 3.02 10.26
CA GLY A 76 9.15 3.22 11.65
C GLY A 76 8.24 2.50 12.65
N CYS A 77 6.92 2.54 12.44
CA CYS A 77 5.96 1.83 13.27
C CYS A 77 6.12 0.30 13.17
N LEU A 78 6.40 -0.24 11.98
CA LEU A 78 6.55 -1.70 11.79
C LEU A 78 7.58 -2.31 12.73
N LYS A 79 8.72 -1.64 12.91
CA LYS A 79 9.82 -2.12 13.77
C LYS A 79 9.44 -2.21 15.25
N GLU A 80 8.39 -1.50 15.65
CA GLU A 80 7.89 -1.48 17.02
C GLU A 80 6.62 -2.33 17.22
N LEU A 81 6.05 -2.91 16.15
CA LEU A 81 4.89 -3.78 16.23
C LEU A 81 5.27 -5.22 16.62
N PRO A 82 4.44 -5.93 17.42
CA PRO A 82 4.76 -7.28 17.89
C PRO A 82 4.99 -8.32 16.78
N ASP A 83 4.34 -8.15 15.63
CA ASP A 83 4.44 -9.00 14.45
C ASP A 83 5.31 -8.39 13.34
N GLY A 84 6.02 -7.29 13.63
CA GLY A 84 6.83 -6.53 12.69
C GLY A 84 7.97 -7.33 12.04
N GLU A 85 8.69 -8.16 12.80
CA GLU A 85 9.80 -8.95 12.26
C GLU A 85 9.35 -10.06 11.29
N SER A 86 8.05 -10.38 11.26
CA SER A 86 7.50 -11.43 10.41
C SER A 86 7.21 -10.98 8.98
N VAL A 87 7.26 -9.66 8.72
CA VAL A 87 6.99 -9.09 7.40
C VAL A 87 8.26 -9.04 6.56
N ASP A 88 8.15 -9.40 5.28
CA ASP A 88 9.28 -9.39 4.34
C ASP A 88 9.54 -7.97 3.81
N GLU A 89 10.58 -7.31 4.30
CA GLU A 89 10.98 -5.97 3.81
C GLU A 89 11.49 -5.97 2.36
N GLY A 90 11.85 -7.13 1.79
CA GLY A 90 12.39 -7.24 0.43
C GLY A 90 11.35 -7.19 -0.68
N THR A 91 10.06 -7.32 -0.35
CA THR A 91 8.97 -7.40 -1.33
C THR A 91 7.94 -6.30 -1.09
N TYR A 92 7.57 -5.58 -2.16
CA TYR A 92 6.50 -4.57 -2.10
C TYR A 92 5.12 -5.22 -2.19
N THR A 93 4.18 -4.70 -1.39
CA THR A 93 2.80 -5.17 -1.23
C THR A 93 1.79 -4.02 -1.49
N ASN A 94 2.11 -3.15 -2.45
CA ASN A 94 1.29 -2.03 -2.89
C ASN A 94 0.10 -2.47 -3.76
N VAL A 95 -0.77 -1.55 -4.17
CA VAL A 95 -1.78 -1.77 -5.23
C VAL A 95 -1.14 -1.74 -6.62
N ARG A 96 -1.73 -2.45 -7.60
CA ARG A 96 -1.17 -2.61 -8.95
C ARG A 96 -1.11 -1.31 -9.73
N TYR A 97 -2.00 -0.37 -9.42
CA TYR A 97 -2.09 0.96 -10.01
C TYR A 97 -0.80 1.78 -9.85
N LEU A 98 0.07 1.38 -8.92
CA LEU A 98 1.34 2.02 -8.62
C LEU A 98 2.55 1.24 -9.16
N ASP A 99 2.33 0.09 -9.80
CA ASP A 99 3.43 -0.76 -10.30
C ASP A 99 4.26 -0.08 -11.39
N GLN A 100 3.63 0.79 -12.18
CA GLN A 100 4.26 1.52 -13.30
C GLN A 100 4.03 3.04 -13.19
N PRO A 101 4.89 3.87 -13.80
CA PRO A 101 4.64 5.30 -13.95
C PRO A 101 3.30 5.55 -14.66
N TRP A 102 2.61 6.61 -14.27
CA TRP A 102 1.41 7.04 -14.97
C TRP A 102 1.76 7.75 -16.27
N THR A 103 0.98 7.47 -17.31
CA THR A 103 1.17 8.03 -18.65
C THR A 103 0.24 9.21 -18.95
N ASP A 104 -0.79 9.41 -18.12
CA ASP A 104 -1.82 10.41 -18.33
C ASP A 104 -2.29 11.04 -17.00
N TRP A 105 -2.64 12.33 -17.03
CA TRP A 105 -3.06 13.07 -15.83
C TRP A 105 -4.33 12.50 -15.20
N SER A 106 -5.21 11.87 -15.98
CA SER A 106 -6.40 11.19 -15.45
C SER A 106 -6.05 10.08 -14.46
N GLN A 107 -4.89 9.42 -14.60
CA GLN A 107 -4.43 8.42 -13.65
C GLN A 107 -3.99 9.05 -12.33
N PHE A 108 -3.34 10.22 -12.38
CA PHE A 108 -3.03 11.02 -11.20
C PHE A 108 -4.31 11.40 -10.46
N VAL A 109 -5.30 11.95 -11.18
CA VAL A 109 -6.58 12.38 -10.61
C VAL A 109 -7.32 11.21 -9.97
N ALA A 110 -7.36 10.05 -10.64
CA ALA A 110 -7.98 8.85 -10.10
C ALA A 110 -7.26 8.32 -8.85
N ALA A 111 -5.93 8.26 -8.85
CA ALA A 111 -5.15 7.84 -7.70
C ALA A 111 -5.37 8.78 -6.51
N ASN A 112 -5.32 10.10 -6.72
CA ASN A 112 -5.50 11.08 -5.66
C ASN A 112 -6.93 11.11 -5.11
N ALA A 113 -7.95 11.00 -5.97
CA ALA A 113 -9.33 10.99 -5.51
C ALA A 113 -9.75 9.67 -4.84
N VAL A 114 -9.21 8.52 -5.29
CA VAL A 114 -9.68 7.19 -4.87
C VAL A 114 -8.67 6.47 -3.98
N LEU A 115 -7.47 6.21 -4.47
CA LEU A 115 -6.48 5.40 -3.75
C LEU A 115 -5.96 6.13 -2.52
N ASP A 116 -5.61 7.41 -2.68
CA ASP A 116 -5.11 8.23 -1.57
C ASP A 116 -6.17 8.37 -0.47
N THR A 117 -7.43 8.61 -0.88
CA THR A 117 -8.58 8.57 0.02
C THR A 117 -8.73 7.22 0.74
N ALA A 118 -8.57 6.11 0.04
CA ALA A 118 -8.65 4.76 0.63
C ALA A 118 -7.51 4.52 1.64
N PHE A 119 -6.30 4.96 1.32
CA PHE A 119 -5.15 4.89 2.22
C PHE A 119 -5.39 5.74 3.47
N THR A 120 -5.93 6.95 3.31
CA THR A 120 -6.31 7.84 4.41
C THR A 120 -7.38 7.24 5.31
N LEU A 121 -8.40 6.59 4.75
CA LEU A 121 -9.39 5.86 5.54
C LEU A 121 -8.76 4.72 6.36
N MET A 122 -7.76 4.04 5.82
CA MET A 122 -7.01 3.03 6.58
C MET A 122 -6.16 3.67 7.68
N ILE A 123 -5.50 4.81 7.42
CA ILE A 123 -4.76 5.59 8.43
C ILE A 123 -5.71 6.02 9.56
N GLU A 124 -6.89 6.55 9.23
CA GLU A 124 -7.94 6.91 10.19
C GLU A 124 -8.36 5.69 11.03
N SER A 125 -8.56 4.53 10.38
CA SER A 125 -8.93 3.28 11.04
C SER A 125 -7.84 2.80 12.02
N LEU A 126 -6.57 2.81 11.59
CA LEU A 126 -5.41 2.44 12.42
C LEU A 126 -5.25 3.38 13.62
N ALA A 127 -5.35 4.69 13.38
CA ALA A 127 -5.25 5.72 14.42
C ALA A 127 -6.45 5.71 15.39
N GLY A 128 -7.60 5.18 14.96
CA GLY A 128 -8.80 5.02 15.78
C GLY A 128 -8.81 3.76 16.66
N GLY A 129 -7.95 2.79 16.38
CA GLY A 129 -7.84 1.53 17.13
C GLY A 129 -7.22 1.66 18.53
N ASN A 130 -6.95 0.53 19.18
CA ASN A 130 -6.38 0.45 20.54
C ASN A 130 -4.84 0.30 20.58
N VAL A 131 -4.15 0.49 19.45
CA VAL A 131 -2.68 0.38 19.36
C VAL A 131 -2.04 1.75 19.54
N GLU A 132 -1.53 2.03 20.74
CA GLU A 132 -1.06 3.37 21.14
C GLU A 132 0.06 3.94 20.23
N LEU A 133 0.96 3.07 19.77
CA LEU A 133 1.99 3.44 18.79
C LEU A 133 1.36 4.09 17.54
N LEU A 134 0.33 3.47 16.96
CA LEU A 134 -0.32 3.96 15.75
C LEU A 134 -1.17 5.20 16.04
N ARG A 135 -1.91 5.21 17.17
CA ARG A 135 -2.69 6.38 17.62
C ARG A 135 -1.84 7.65 17.75
N SER A 136 -0.63 7.51 18.26
CA SER A 136 0.27 8.64 18.48
C SER A 136 0.97 9.09 17.18
N ARG A 137 1.52 8.16 16.41
CA ARG A 137 2.35 8.50 15.24
C ARG A 137 1.56 8.90 13.99
N LEU A 138 0.35 8.37 13.79
CA LEU A 138 -0.43 8.61 12.57
C LEU A 138 -1.26 9.91 12.59
N ARG A 139 -1.42 10.56 13.76
CA ARG A 139 -2.23 11.78 13.89
C ARG A 139 -1.74 12.98 13.06
N LYS A 140 -0.43 13.11 12.86
CA LYS A 140 0.12 14.20 12.04
C LYS A 140 -0.20 13.97 10.55
N MET A 141 -0.07 12.73 10.09
CA MET A 141 -0.34 12.34 8.70
C MET A 141 -1.75 12.76 8.28
N LEU A 142 -2.76 12.50 9.13
CA LEU A 142 -4.15 12.88 8.87
C LEU A 142 -4.39 14.39 8.68
N GLN A 143 -3.52 15.25 9.21
CA GLN A 143 -3.63 16.70 9.00
C GLN A 143 -3.17 17.10 7.60
N GLU A 144 -2.14 16.44 7.08
CA GLU A 144 -1.57 16.63 5.74
C GLU A 144 -2.52 16.04 4.67
N GLU A 145 -3.05 14.83 4.92
CA GLU A 145 -4.03 14.14 4.05
C GLU A 145 -5.31 14.92 3.76
N ARG A 146 -5.68 15.84 4.66
CA ARG A 146 -6.83 16.71 4.43
C ARG A 146 -6.65 17.55 3.17
N TYR A 147 -5.43 18.01 2.89
CA TYR A 147 -5.13 18.75 1.66
C TYR A 147 -5.25 17.85 0.42
N HIS A 148 -4.71 16.63 0.49
CA HIS A 148 -4.76 15.64 -0.59
C HIS A 148 -6.21 15.35 -1.01
N TYR A 149 -7.08 15.09 -0.03
CA TYR A 149 -8.50 14.84 -0.27
C TYR A 149 -9.19 16.02 -0.98
N LEU A 150 -8.94 17.26 -0.52
CA LEU A 150 -9.54 18.44 -1.13
C LEU A 150 -9.06 18.64 -2.56
N HIS A 151 -7.76 18.42 -2.81
CA HIS A 151 -7.15 18.51 -4.13
C HIS A 151 -7.75 17.48 -5.10
N GLY A 152 -7.74 16.19 -4.74
CA GLY A 152 -8.26 15.12 -5.59
C GLY A 152 -9.74 15.28 -5.90
N ARG A 153 -10.53 15.70 -4.91
CA ARG A 153 -11.95 16.00 -5.09
C ARG A 153 -12.20 17.17 -6.05
N SER A 154 -11.38 18.22 -5.99
CA SER A 154 -11.51 19.36 -6.93
C SER A 154 -11.26 18.89 -8.36
N TRP A 155 -10.15 18.18 -8.58
CA TRP A 155 -9.79 17.68 -9.90
C TRP A 155 -10.79 16.69 -10.46
N LEU A 156 -11.34 15.78 -9.65
CA LEU A 156 -12.32 14.81 -10.12
C LEU A 156 -13.62 15.50 -10.63
N ARG A 157 -14.00 16.63 -10.04
CA ARG A 157 -15.15 17.44 -10.49
C ARG A 157 -14.87 18.17 -11.79
N GLU A 158 -13.64 18.64 -11.98
CA GLU A 158 -13.23 19.40 -13.17
C GLU A 158 -12.90 18.52 -14.38
N ALA A 159 -12.24 17.39 -14.16
CA ALA A 159 -11.78 16.45 -15.18
C ALA A 159 -12.17 15.01 -14.83
N PRO A 160 -13.38 14.56 -15.20
CA PRO A 160 -13.85 13.22 -14.87
C PRO A 160 -13.02 12.10 -15.53
N ALA A 161 -12.12 11.50 -14.75
CA ALA A 161 -11.19 10.44 -15.16
C ALA A 161 -11.83 9.04 -15.15
N ARG A 162 -12.98 8.86 -15.82
CA ARG A 162 -13.89 7.69 -15.63
C ARG A 162 -13.18 6.32 -15.62
N ASP A 163 -12.44 5.98 -16.67
CA ASP A 163 -11.82 4.64 -16.78
C ASP A 163 -10.70 4.43 -15.75
N ALA A 164 -9.93 5.49 -15.49
CA ALA A 164 -8.90 5.51 -14.47
C ALA A 164 -9.51 5.37 -13.06
N VAL A 165 -10.64 6.02 -12.79
CA VAL A 165 -11.40 5.91 -11.53
C VAL A 165 -11.97 4.52 -11.33
N VAL A 166 -12.55 3.90 -12.37
CA VAL A 166 -13.03 2.51 -12.29
C VAL A 166 -11.91 1.55 -11.88
N SER A 167 -10.73 1.73 -12.47
CA SER A 167 -9.54 0.91 -12.19
C SER A 167 -9.03 1.14 -10.76
N ALA A 168 -8.82 2.40 -10.37
CA ALA A 168 -8.40 2.77 -9.01
C ALA A 168 -9.40 2.32 -7.94
N TRP A 169 -10.70 2.40 -8.24
CA TRP A 169 -11.77 1.96 -7.35
C TRP A 169 -11.74 0.46 -7.11
N GLY A 170 -11.66 -0.35 -8.18
CA GLY A 170 -11.56 -1.79 -8.06
C GLY A 170 -10.36 -2.20 -7.21
N GLU A 171 -9.21 -1.56 -7.41
CA GLU A 171 -7.99 -1.84 -6.65
C GLU A 171 -8.05 -1.36 -5.20
N ALA A 172 -8.72 -0.25 -4.90
CA ALA A 172 -8.97 0.17 -3.51
C ALA A 172 -9.82 -0.86 -2.75
N LEU A 173 -10.88 -1.36 -3.37
CA LEU A 173 -11.75 -2.38 -2.78
C LEU A 173 -11.03 -3.71 -2.58
N GLU A 174 -10.25 -4.13 -3.58
CA GLU A 174 -9.37 -5.30 -3.55
C GLU A 174 -8.34 -5.19 -2.43
N TRP A 175 -7.74 -4.01 -2.27
CA TRP A 175 -6.79 -3.72 -1.20
C TRP A 175 -7.42 -3.69 0.18
N PHE A 176 -8.67 -3.22 0.35
CA PHE A 176 -9.36 -3.39 1.64
C PHE A 176 -9.57 -4.86 2.01
N GLY A 177 -9.64 -5.76 1.03
CA GLY A 177 -9.81 -7.19 1.23
C GLY A 177 -11.29 -7.62 1.33
N PRO A 178 -11.54 -8.92 1.53
CA PRO A 178 -12.89 -9.48 1.56
C PRO A 178 -13.62 -9.21 2.87
N ASP A 179 -14.96 -9.20 2.82
CA ASP A 179 -15.80 -9.12 4.02
C ASP A 179 -15.54 -10.33 4.93
N GLY A 180 -15.43 -10.08 6.24
CA GLY A 180 -15.04 -11.09 7.24
C GLY A 180 -13.56 -11.48 7.22
N GLY A 181 -12.77 -10.84 6.36
CA GLY A 181 -11.32 -11.06 6.22
C GLY A 181 -10.49 -10.55 7.39
N ASP A 182 -9.20 -10.38 7.14
CA ASP A 182 -8.19 -9.96 8.11
C ASP A 182 -8.47 -8.57 8.70
N VAL A 183 -8.87 -7.59 7.87
CA VAL A 183 -9.23 -6.23 8.32
C VAL A 183 -10.40 -6.26 9.30
N ASP A 184 -11.44 -7.06 9.02
CA ASP A 184 -12.57 -7.20 9.94
C ASP A 184 -12.20 -7.93 11.23
N GLN A 185 -11.28 -8.90 11.16
CA GLN A 185 -10.73 -9.56 12.33
C GLN A 185 -9.91 -8.59 13.20
N LEU A 186 -9.11 -7.71 12.60
CA LEU A 186 -8.37 -6.66 13.30
C LEU A 186 -9.32 -5.67 13.99
N LYS A 187 -10.42 -5.28 13.32
CA LYS A 187 -11.47 -4.47 13.92
C LYS A 187 -12.12 -5.18 15.11
N LYS A 188 -12.48 -6.46 14.96
CA LYS A 188 -13.08 -7.25 16.05
C LYS A 188 -12.15 -7.36 17.26
N ALA A 189 -10.84 -7.40 17.03
CA ALA A 189 -9.82 -7.36 18.07
C ALA A 189 -9.53 -5.95 18.65
N GLY A 190 -10.23 -4.92 18.15
CA GLY A 190 -10.07 -3.52 18.53
C GLY A 190 -8.78 -2.86 18.05
N LYS A 191 -8.00 -3.53 17.18
CA LYS A 191 -6.71 -3.04 16.69
C LYS A 191 -6.86 -1.87 15.72
N ILE A 192 -7.98 -1.81 15.03
CA ILE A 192 -8.39 -0.73 14.13
C ILE A 192 -9.86 -0.39 14.38
N ALA A 193 -10.32 0.79 13.95
CA ALA A 193 -11.68 1.27 14.21
C ALA A 193 -12.72 0.87 13.15
N LEU A 194 -12.31 0.79 11.89
CA LEU A 194 -13.17 0.55 10.73
C LEU A 194 -12.85 -0.80 10.09
N GLY A 195 -13.89 -1.56 9.75
CA GLY A 195 -13.79 -2.81 9.02
C GLY A 195 -14.02 -2.57 7.54
N VAL A 196 -13.95 -3.63 6.73
CA VAL A 196 -14.14 -3.57 5.28
C VAL A 196 -15.48 -2.90 4.91
N PRO A 197 -16.64 -3.26 5.51
CA PRO A 197 -17.90 -2.61 5.14
C PRO A 197 -17.93 -1.11 5.42
N GLU A 198 -17.32 -0.64 6.51
CA GLU A 198 -17.25 0.79 6.81
C GLU A 198 -16.24 1.51 5.93
N LEU A 199 -15.08 0.92 5.66
CA LEU A 199 -14.07 1.49 4.77
C LEU A 199 -14.63 1.71 3.36
N ARG A 200 -15.33 0.71 2.81
CA ARG A 200 -15.97 0.82 1.49
C ARG A 200 -17.06 1.89 1.45
N ARG A 201 -17.90 1.94 2.48
CA ARG A 201 -18.95 2.97 2.59
C ARG A 201 -18.36 4.37 2.69
N SER A 202 -17.37 4.56 3.56
CA SER A 202 -16.71 5.87 3.70
C SER A 202 -16.00 6.29 2.42
N LEU A 203 -15.43 5.34 1.66
CA LEU A 203 -14.82 5.63 0.37
C LEU A 203 -15.88 6.07 -0.66
N GLU A 204 -17.03 5.40 -0.71
CA GLU A 204 -18.17 5.79 -1.55
C GLU A 204 -18.69 7.19 -1.19
N GLU A 205 -18.89 7.46 0.09
CA GLU A 205 -19.32 8.78 0.58
C GLU A 205 -18.32 9.88 0.20
N LYS A 206 -17.01 9.62 0.34
CA LYS A 206 -15.95 10.58 0.01
C LYS A 206 -15.75 10.80 -1.48
N LEU A 207 -16.12 9.84 -2.33
CA LEU A 207 -16.02 9.99 -3.77
C LEU A 207 -17.00 11.05 -4.31
N GLU A 208 -18.10 11.31 -3.59
CA GLU A 208 -19.14 12.31 -3.91
C GLU A 208 -19.70 12.19 -5.35
N THR A 209 -19.55 11.02 -5.97
CA THR A 209 -20.09 10.64 -7.27
C THR A 209 -20.57 9.19 -7.21
N ASN A 210 -21.25 8.71 -8.25
CA ASN A 210 -21.69 7.32 -8.28
C ASN A 210 -20.47 6.38 -8.25
N ALA A 211 -20.34 5.61 -7.19
CA ALA A 211 -19.31 4.59 -7.07
C ALA A 211 -19.40 3.58 -8.23
N PRO A 212 -18.28 3.30 -8.92
CA PRO A 212 -18.24 2.26 -9.93
C PRO A 212 -18.59 0.88 -9.34
N SER A 213 -19.24 0.04 -10.14
CA SER A 213 -19.33 -1.38 -9.80
C SER A 213 -17.97 -2.06 -10.04
N ALA A 214 -17.48 -2.83 -9.09
CA ALA A 214 -16.30 -3.67 -9.26
C ALA A 214 -16.59 -5.10 -8.80
N GLY A 215 -16.44 -6.07 -9.71
CA GLY A 215 -16.45 -7.50 -9.38
C GLY A 215 -15.04 -7.96 -9.05
N ILE A 216 -14.82 -8.49 -7.85
CA ILE A 216 -13.50 -8.96 -7.41
C ILE A 216 -13.52 -10.48 -7.30
N ALA A 217 -12.53 -11.13 -7.93
CA ALA A 217 -12.33 -12.58 -7.88
C ALA A 217 -11.66 -12.99 -6.56
N TRP A 218 -12.45 -12.97 -5.47
CA TRP A 218 -11.95 -13.26 -4.12
C TRP A 218 -11.32 -14.65 -3.95
N ASP A 219 -11.66 -15.60 -4.81
CA ASP A 219 -11.04 -16.93 -4.90
C ASP A 219 -9.55 -16.88 -5.27
N ARG A 220 -9.12 -15.79 -5.92
CA ARG A 220 -7.72 -15.54 -6.30
C ARG A 220 -7.02 -14.51 -5.42
N TRP A 221 -7.74 -13.92 -4.46
CA TRP A 221 -7.20 -12.84 -3.65
C TRP A 221 -6.12 -13.37 -2.70
N ASN A 222 -4.92 -12.79 -2.80
CA ASN A 222 -3.79 -13.08 -1.95
C ASN A 222 -3.76 -12.06 -0.80
N PRO A 223 -3.85 -12.51 0.47
CA PRO A 223 -3.91 -11.58 1.61
C PRO A 223 -2.60 -10.85 1.90
N ILE A 224 -1.45 -11.38 1.45
CA ILE A 224 -0.13 -10.75 1.66
C ILE A 224 0.03 -9.57 0.71
N THR A 225 -0.15 -9.81 -0.59
CA THR A 225 -0.02 -8.76 -1.61
C THR A 225 -1.26 -7.89 -1.71
N ARG A 226 -2.39 -8.37 -1.16
CA ARG A 226 -3.72 -7.74 -1.21
C ARG A 226 -4.20 -7.54 -2.66
N ARG A 227 -3.88 -8.50 -3.52
CA ARG A 227 -4.19 -8.54 -4.96
C ARG A 227 -4.74 -9.90 -5.37
N THR A 228 -5.55 -9.92 -6.42
CA THR A 228 -6.13 -11.06 -7.13
C THR A 228 -5.29 -11.49 -8.32
N SER A 229 -4.38 -10.64 -8.77
CA SER A 229 -3.38 -10.98 -9.78
C SER A 229 -1.98 -10.85 -9.22
N GLU A 230 -1.09 -11.72 -9.71
CA GLU A 230 0.34 -11.63 -9.46
C GLU A 230 0.95 -10.38 -10.12
N GLY A 231 2.14 -10.00 -9.65
CA GLY A 231 2.89 -8.85 -10.16
C GLY A 231 3.54 -8.06 -9.04
N GLY A 232 4.19 -6.97 -9.44
CA GLY A 232 4.86 -6.01 -8.57
C GLY A 232 5.39 -4.85 -9.39
N ILE A 233 6.07 -3.93 -8.72
CA ILE A 233 6.73 -2.80 -9.37
C ILE A 233 7.69 -3.24 -10.48
N ASP A 234 7.79 -2.47 -11.57
CA ASP A 234 8.81 -2.74 -12.58
C ASP A 234 10.23 -2.53 -12.05
N GLN A 235 11.19 -3.07 -12.79
CA GLN A 235 12.60 -2.88 -12.52
C GLN A 235 13.01 -1.40 -12.51
N GLY A 236 12.41 -0.56 -13.36
CA GLY A 236 12.70 0.87 -13.39
C GLY A 236 12.33 1.55 -12.07
N THR A 237 11.12 1.29 -11.57
CA THR A 237 10.69 1.76 -10.25
C THR A 237 11.58 1.22 -9.12
N LEU A 238 11.92 -0.07 -9.16
CA LEU A 238 12.80 -0.67 -8.14
C LEU A 238 14.19 -0.03 -8.13
N ASP A 239 14.78 0.21 -9.31
CA ASP A 239 16.09 0.84 -9.44
C ASP A 239 16.10 2.27 -8.88
N MET A 240 15.02 3.04 -9.09
CA MET A 240 14.85 4.37 -8.50
C MET A 240 14.79 4.29 -6.97
N LEU A 241 13.99 3.38 -6.41
CA LEU A 241 13.85 3.22 -4.97
C LEU A 241 15.16 2.77 -4.29
N GLN A 242 16.00 2.02 -4.99
CA GLN A 242 17.30 1.55 -4.50
C GLN A 242 18.45 2.55 -4.70
N GLY A 243 18.19 3.72 -5.27
CA GLY A 243 19.24 4.70 -5.56
C GLY A 243 20.15 4.30 -6.73
N LEU A 244 19.75 3.31 -7.53
CA LEU A 244 20.55 2.77 -8.63
C LEU A 244 20.40 3.61 -9.90
N ALA A 245 19.26 4.27 -10.09
CA ALA A 245 19.02 5.17 -11.20
C ALA A 245 19.97 6.40 -11.17
N GLU A 246 20.25 6.92 -9.97
CA GLU A 246 21.11 8.09 -9.75
C GLU A 246 22.57 7.81 -10.10
N LYS A 247 23.01 6.55 -10.02
CA LYS A 247 24.38 6.14 -10.42
C LYS A 247 24.68 6.51 -11.88
N ARG A 248 23.66 6.61 -12.74
CA ARG A 248 23.81 7.03 -14.14
C ARG A 248 24.14 8.52 -14.28
N TYR A 249 23.79 9.34 -13.29
CA TYR A 249 24.03 10.78 -13.26
C TYR A 249 25.24 11.15 -12.40
N MET A 250 25.82 10.20 -11.66
CA MET A 250 27.05 10.42 -10.92
C MET A 250 28.23 10.57 -11.89
N PRO A 251 29.08 11.62 -11.74
CA PRO A 251 30.27 11.77 -12.56
C PRO A 251 31.19 10.56 -12.38
N ALA A 252 31.69 10.01 -13.48
CA ALA A 252 32.64 8.90 -13.45
C ALA A 252 33.96 9.36 -12.78
N GLY A 253 34.24 8.85 -11.57
CA GLY A 253 35.58 8.96 -10.97
C GLY A 253 35.77 9.91 -9.77
N GLY A 254 34.82 10.00 -8.83
CA GLY A 254 35.11 10.61 -7.54
C GLY A 254 35.88 9.67 -6.61
N GLN A 255 37.22 9.77 -6.56
CA GLN A 255 38.01 9.20 -5.46
C GLN A 255 37.39 9.67 -4.14
N ARG A 256 37.11 8.73 -3.23
CA ARG A 256 36.83 9.06 -1.83
C ARG A 256 38.04 9.83 -1.29
N VAL A 257 37.86 11.11 -0.99
CA VAL A 257 38.76 11.80 -0.08
C VAL A 257 38.30 11.37 1.31
N GLU A 258 39.06 10.45 1.92
CA GLU A 258 38.96 10.20 3.35
C GLU A 258 39.37 11.49 4.08
N VAL A 259 38.48 11.98 4.94
CA VAL A 259 38.78 12.99 5.96
C VAL A 259 38.52 12.36 7.31
#